data_AF-A0A496XJ96-F1
#
_entry.id   AF-A0A496XJ96-F1
#
_cell.length_a   1.000
_cell.length_b   1.000
_cell.length_c   1.000
_cell.angle_alpha   90.00
_cell.angle_beta   90.00
_cell.angle_gamma   90.00
#
_symmetry.space_group_name_H-M   'P 1'
#
loop_
_entity.id
_entity.type
_entity.pdbx_description
1 polymer ?
#
loop_
_entity_poly.entity_id
_entity_poly.type
_entity_poly.pdbx_seq_one_letter_code
_entity_poly.pdbx_strand_id
1 'polypeptide(L)' 'MSNSAINTFYIKDSPYSREVHEYDKPPEVYGGHLIFHYSFSQWDVVRDGKIVGMYAGLNGAKRFIDKLVEETT' A
#
# COMPACT_ATOMS: atom_id res chain seq x y z
N MET A 1 -1.17 13.65 -9.44
CA MET A 1 -1.10 12.91 -8.17
C MET A 1 0.34 12.47 -7.98
N SER A 2 0.89 12.58 -6.77
CA SER A 2 2.23 12.04 -6.49
C SER A 2 2.13 10.51 -6.48
N ASN A 3 2.95 9.81 -7.25
CA ASN A 3 3.05 8.35 -7.21
C ASN A 3 3.98 7.93 -6.06
N SER A 4 3.66 8.38 -4.85
CA SER A 4 4.45 8.09 -3.66
C SER A 4 3.55 7.98 -2.43
N ALA A 5 3.97 7.15 -1.47
CA ALA A 5 3.27 7.00 -0.20
C ALA A 5 4.25 6.90 0.97
N ILE A 6 3.86 7.42 2.12
CA ILE A 6 4.61 7.30 3.37
C ILE A 6 4.46 5.88 3.90
N ASN A 7 5.58 5.21 4.12
CA ASN A 7 5.62 3.88 4.71
C ASN A 7 5.47 3.97 6.24
N THR A 8 4.27 3.65 6.74
CA THR A 8 4.01 3.65 8.19
C THR A 8 4.71 2.50 8.92
N PHE A 9 5.26 1.52 8.19
CA PHE A 9 6.05 0.41 8.70
C PHE A 9 7.56 0.65 8.56
N TYR A 10 7.97 1.90 8.34
CA TYR A 10 9.38 2.26 8.20
C TYR A 10 10.21 1.94 9.47
N ILE A 11 11.37 1.32 9.28
CA ILE A 11 12.34 1.00 10.32
C ILE A 11 13.62 1.77 10.03
N LYS A 12 13.90 2.79 10.85
CA LYS A 12 14.96 3.78 10.62
C LYS A 12 16.33 3.20 10.29
N ASP A 13 16.74 2.18 11.02
CA ASP A 13 18.09 1.61 10.94
C ASP A 13 18.16 0.36 10.03
N SER A 14 17.07 0.04 9.32
CA SER A 14 17.06 -1.07 8.37
C SER A 14 17.37 -0.57 6.95
N PRO A 15 18.44 -1.06 6.30
CA PRO A 15 18.76 -0.67 4.92
C PRO A 15 17.70 -1.16 3.90
N TYR A 16 16.81 -2.06 4.31
CA TYR A 16 15.74 -2.60 3.49
C TYR A 16 14.40 -1.88 3.70
N SER A 17 14.34 -0.91 4.60
CA SER A 17 13.13 -0.15 4.89
C SER A 17 13.28 1.27 4.37
N ARG A 18 12.35 1.71 3.51
CA ARG A 18 12.31 3.09 3.02
C ARG A 18 11.16 3.83 3.68
N GLU A 19 11.40 5.08 4.07
CA GLU A 19 10.39 5.96 4.68
C GLU A 19 9.30 6.34 3.68
N VAL A 20 9.67 6.49 2.41
CA VAL A 20 8.76 6.78 1.30
C VAL A 20 8.94 5.72 0.23
N HIS A 21 7.82 5.17 -0.24
CA HIS A 21 7.78 4.32 -1.41
C HIS A 21 7.38 5.17 -2.61
N GLU A 22 8.13 5.06 -3.69
CA GLU A 22 7.87 5.69 -4.98
C GLU A 22 7.48 4.63 -5.99
N TYR A 23 6.56 4.97 -6.89
CA TYR A 23 5.93 4.02 -7.80
C TYR A 23 6.00 4.50 -9.25
N ASP A 24 6.48 3.62 -10.13
CA ASP A 24 6.57 3.91 -11.57
C ASP A 24 5.25 3.68 -12.31
N LYS A 25 4.30 3.01 -11.67
CA LYS A 25 3.01 2.63 -12.25
C LYS A 25 1.87 3.32 -11.51
N PRO A 26 0.77 3.67 -12.23
CA PRO A 26 -0.42 4.17 -11.59
C PRO A 26 -1.00 3.11 -10.63
N PRO A 27 -1.64 3.54 -9.52
CA PRO A 27 -2.29 2.61 -8.60
C PRO A 27 -3.55 2.00 -9.21
N GLU A 28 -3.92 0.83 -8.71
CA GLU A 28 -5.28 0.31 -8.85
C GLU A 28 -6.17 0.92 -7.76
N VAL A 29 -7.41 1.29 -8.10
CA VAL A 29 -8.39 1.81 -7.12
C VAL A 29 -9.35 0.68 -6.75
N TYR A 30 -9.49 0.41 -5.44
CA TYR A 30 -10.39 -0.64 -4.94
C TYR A 30 -10.97 -0.26 -3.58
N GLY A 31 -12.29 -0.34 -3.41
CA GLY A 31 -12.96 -0.04 -2.14
C GLY A 31 -12.62 1.34 -1.55
N GLY A 32 -12.41 2.36 -2.40
CA GLY A 32 -11.99 3.71 -1.97
C GLY A 32 -10.52 3.85 -1.55
N HIS A 33 -9.72 2.79 -1.71
CA HIS A 33 -8.29 2.76 -1.41
C HIS A 33 -7.47 2.68 -2.71
N LEU A 34 -6.19 3.07 -2.62
CA LEU A 34 -5.21 2.91 -3.70
C LEU A 34 -4.36 1.66 -3.42
N ILE A 35 -4.05 0.88 -4.45
CA ILE A 35 -3.14 -0.27 -4.39
C ILE A 35 -2.00 -0.02 -5.36
N PHE A 36 -0.79 0.18 -4.86
CA PHE A 36 0.40 0.36 -5.68
C PHE A 36 1.22 -0.93 -5.76
N HIS A 37 1.79 -1.21 -6.93
CA HIS A 37 2.76 -2.28 -7.11
C HIS A 37 4.17 -1.72 -6.91
N TYR A 38 4.81 -2.10 -5.80
CA TYR A 38 6.10 -1.54 -5.39
C TYR A 38 7.30 -2.31 -5.95
N SER A 39 7.27 -3.63 -5.81
CA SER A 39 8.35 -4.53 -6.22
C SER A 39 7.76 -5.83 -6.75
N PHE A 40 8.60 -6.76 -7.24
CA PHE A 40 8.18 -8.00 -7.88
C PHE A 40 7.06 -8.77 -7.17
N SER A 41 7.05 -8.74 -5.84
CA SER A 41 6.06 -9.46 -5.04
C SER A 41 5.42 -8.57 -3.97
N GLN A 42 5.30 -7.26 -4.16
CA GLN A 42 4.76 -6.37 -3.13
C GLN A 42 3.71 -5.40 -3.66
N TRP A 43 2.56 -5.40 -3.00
CA TRP A 43 1.44 -4.49 -3.21
C TRP A 43 1.16 -3.71 -1.94
N ASP A 44 1.31 -2.39 -2.03
CA ASP A 44 1.05 -1.48 -0.93
C ASP A 44 -0.38 -0.95 -1.03
N VAL A 45 -1.15 -1.13 0.04
CA VAL A 45 -2.47 -0.50 0.19
C VAL A 45 -2.25 0.87 0.81
N VAL A 46 -2.75 1.91 0.14
CA VAL A 46 -2.54 3.31 0.50
C VAL A 46 -3.88 4.01 0.71
N ARG A 47 -3.96 4.75 1.83
CA ARG A 47 -5.07 5.64 2.18
C ARG A 47 -4.49 6.96 2.66
N ASP A 48 -5.01 8.08 2.14
CA ASP A 48 -4.58 9.43 2.51
C ASP A 48 -3.04 9.64 2.42
N GLY A 49 -2.42 9.04 1.40
CA GLY A 49 -0.97 9.13 1.16
C GLY A 49 -0.10 8.27 2.10
N LYS A 50 -0.70 7.42 2.95
CA LYS A 50 0.00 6.53 3.88
C LYS A 50 -0.23 5.07 3.53
N ILE A 51 0.82 4.26 3.58
CA ILE A 51 0.73 2.80 3.47
C ILE A 51 0.03 2.28 4.72
N VAL A 52 -1.11 1.62 4.55
CA VAL A 52 -1.90 1.01 5.63
C VAL A 52 -1.78 -0.52 5.64
N GLY A 53 -1.18 -1.11 4.60
CA GLY A 53 -0.84 -2.53 4.56
C GLY A 53 0.08 -2.86 3.39
N MET A 54 0.89 -3.90 3.55
CA MET A 54 1.87 -4.37 2.56
C MET A 54 1.66 -5.88 2.33
N TYR A 55 1.44 -6.29 1.08
CA TYR A 55 1.02 -7.66 0.77
C TYR A 55 1.83 -8.30 -0.35
N ALA A 56 2.02 -9.62 -0.24
CA ALA A 56 2.74 -10.43 -1.21
C ALA A 56 1.99 -10.70 -2.54
N GLY A 57 0.87 -9.99 -2.79
CA GLY A 57 -0.01 -10.22 -3.93
C GLY A 57 -1.22 -9.29 -3.93
N LEU A 58 -1.71 -8.95 -5.13
CA LEU A 58 -2.90 -8.10 -5.32
C LEU A 58 -4.15 -8.64 -4.60
N ASN A 59 -4.36 -9.96 -4.64
CA ASN A 59 -5.51 -10.57 -3.98
C ASN A 59 -5.47 -10.42 -2.45
N GLY A 60 -4.28 -10.46 -1.85
CA GLY A 60 -4.11 -10.21 -0.42
C GLY A 60 -4.45 -8.77 -0.06
N ALA A 61 -4.00 -7.82 -0.87
CA ALA A 61 -4.32 -6.40 -0.72
C ALA A 61 -5.83 -6.12 -0.82
N LYS A 62 -6.51 -6.71 -1.81
CA LYS A 62 -7.97 -6.58 -1.97
C LYS A 62 -8.74 -7.15 -0.78
N ARG A 63 -8.39 -8.37 -0.36
CA ARG A 63 -9.03 -9.01 0.80
C ARG A 63 -8.87 -8.22 2.09
N PHE A 64 -7.75 -7.50 2.25
CA PHE A 64 -7.58 -6.60 3.38
C PHE A 64 -8.54 -5.41 3.30
N ILE A 65 -8.68 -4.80 2.13
CA ILE A 65 -9.63 -3.69 1.92
C ILE A 65 -11.06 -4.14 2.18
N ASP A 66 -11.45 -5.34 1.71
CA ASP A 66 -12.79 -5.90 1.96
C ASP A 66 -13.12 -5.92 3.46
N LYS A 67 -12.18 -6.39 4.28
CA LYS A 67 -12.33 -6.43 5.75
C LYS A 67 -12.45 -5.03 6.36
N LEU A 68 -11.63 -4.08 5.91
CA LEU A 68 -11.70 -2.70 6.41
C LEU A 68 -13.08 -2.07 6.11
N VAL A 69 -13.62 -2.33 4.92
CA VAL A 69 -14.93 -1.80 4.52
C VAL A 69 -16.05 -2.46 5.34
N GLU A 70 -16.00 -3.78 5.53
CA GLU A 70 -16.94 -4.52 6.39
C GLU A 70 -16.97 -3.97 7.83
N GLU A 71 -15.80 -3.66 8.40
CA GLU A 71 -15.70 -3.09 9.76
C GLU A 71 -16.24 -1.65 9.89
N THR A 72 -16.45 -0.96 8.76
CA THR A 72 -16.97 0.42 8.75
C THR A 72 -18.48 0.52 8.44
N THR A 73 -19.15 -0.62 8.21
CA THR A 73 -20.57 -0.71 7.82
C THR A 73 -21.42 -1.25 8.98
#